data_AF-A0A9C9UAV3-F1
#
_entry.id   AF-A0A9C9UAV3-F1
#
_cell.length_a   1.000
_cell.length_b   1.000
_cell.length_c   1.000
_cell.angle_alpha   90.00
_cell.angle_beta   90.00
_cell.angle_gamma   90.00
#
_symmetry.space_group_name_H-M   'P 1'
#
loop_
_entity.id
_entity.type
_entity.pdbx_description
1 polymer ?
#
loop_
_entity_poly.entity_id
_entity_poly.type
_entity_poly.pdbx_seq_one_letter_code
_entity_poly.pdbx_strand_id
1 'polypeptide(L)'
;GFEDYQKNNAWIWQHQALVRARVVAGDGAVAKKFRRVRHEVLTRERDPLLLQKEVREMRERMRDNLSRESAGWFDLKQGRGGIADIEFMVQFGVLRWAHQAPDLTDFTDNIRLLAGLAAHGFFNAQECRILSDAYRAYRAEVHRLSLQERPARVDTARLSGAREAVRGIWRKYLETDGSK
;
A
#
# COMPACT_ATOMS: atom_id res chain seq x y z
N GLY A 1 -6.97 -25.22 -7.63
CA GLY A 1 -5.94 -24.36 -8.28
C GLY A 1 -6.36 -22.89 -8.29
N PHE A 2 -5.41 -21.95 -8.23
CA PHE A 2 -5.53 -20.50 -7.92
C PHE A 2 -6.44 -20.12 -6.74
N GLU A 3 -7.74 -20.37 -6.82
CA GLU A 3 -8.70 -20.08 -5.76
C GLU A 3 -8.34 -20.82 -4.46
N ASP A 4 -8.15 -22.14 -4.52
CA ASP A 4 -7.74 -22.92 -3.35
C ASP A 4 -6.38 -22.48 -2.80
N TYR A 5 -5.48 -22.04 -3.68
CA TYR A 5 -4.18 -21.52 -3.27
C TYR A 5 -4.34 -20.22 -2.49
N GLN A 6 -5.09 -19.26 -3.03
CA GLN A 6 -5.34 -17.97 -2.38
C GLN A 6 -6.11 -18.11 -1.07
N LYS A 7 -7.01 -19.09 -0.98
CA LYS A 7 -7.80 -19.34 0.23
C LYS A 7 -7.01 -20.07 1.32
N ASN A 8 -6.23 -21.09 0.97
CA ASN A 8 -5.69 -22.03 1.95
C ASN A 8 -4.17 -21.97 2.13
N ASN A 9 -3.43 -21.44 1.16
CA ASN A 9 -1.97 -21.56 1.12
C ASN A 9 -1.23 -20.22 0.95
N ALA A 10 -1.94 -19.15 0.62
CA ALA A 10 -1.33 -17.87 0.34
C ALA A 10 -0.98 -17.10 1.60
N TRP A 11 0.23 -16.54 1.60
CA TRP A 11 0.73 -15.68 2.67
C TRP A 11 0.13 -14.26 2.56
N ILE A 12 0.10 -13.50 3.66
CA ILE A 12 -0.47 -12.15 3.66
C ILE A 12 0.20 -11.21 2.64
N TRP A 13 1.50 -11.33 2.40
CA TRP A 13 2.17 -10.53 1.36
C TRP A 13 1.65 -10.81 -0.05
N GLN A 14 1.14 -12.02 -0.32
CA GLN A 14 0.50 -12.35 -1.60
C GLN A 14 -0.90 -11.73 -1.68
N HIS A 15 -1.63 -11.68 -0.57
CA HIS A 15 -2.90 -10.95 -0.50
C HIS A 15 -2.67 -9.44 -0.66
N GLN A 16 -1.58 -8.88 -0.12
CA GLN A 16 -1.17 -7.49 -0.37
C GLN A 16 -0.94 -7.23 -1.86
N ALA A 17 -0.24 -8.13 -2.56
CA ALA A 17 -0.06 -8.03 -4.01
C ALA A 17 -1.41 -8.14 -4.76
N LEU A 18 -2.34 -8.98 -4.26
CA LEU A 18 -3.67 -9.17 -4.82
C LEU A 18 -4.54 -7.90 -4.75
N VAL A 19 -4.33 -7.02 -3.75
CA VAL A 19 -5.02 -5.71 -3.67
C VAL A 19 -4.82 -4.91 -4.97
N ARG A 20 -3.61 -4.95 -5.56
CA ARG A 20 -3.34 -4.21 -6.80
C ARG A 20 -3.64 -5.00 -8.08
N ALA A 21 -3.87 -6.30 -7.97
CA ALA A 21 -4.04 -7.17 -9.14
C ALA A 21 -5.37 -6.88 -9.85
N ARG A 22 -5.32 -6.77 -11.17
CA ARG A 22 -6.50 -6.57 -12.04
C ARG A 22 -6.36 -7.37 -13.33
N VAL A 23 -7.50 -7.71 -13.91
CA VAL A 23 -7.54 -8.24 -15.28
C VAL A 23 -7.13 -7.12 -16.24
N VAL A 24 -6.14 -7.40 -17.08
CA VAL A 24 -5.65 -6.46 -18.11
C VAL A 24 -6.13 -6.89 -19.50
N ALA A 25 -6.12 -8.19 -19.76
CA ALA A 25 -6.61 -8.82 -20.98
C ALA A 25 -7.04 -10.27 -20.67
N GLY A 26 -7.82 -10.87 -21.56
CA GLY A 26 -8.25 -12.28 -21.47
C GLY A 26 -9.76 -12.45 -21.62
N ASP A 27 -10.19 -13.71 -21.58
CA ASP A 27 -11.59 -14.10 -21.70
C ASP A 27 -12.48 -13.52 -20.58
N GLY A 28 -13.72 -13.19 -20.94
CA GLY A 28 -14.69 -12.56 -20.03
C GLY A 28 -15.12 -13.46 -18.87
N ALA A 29 -15.27 -14.77 -19.09
CA ALA A 29 -15.64 -15.71 -18.03
C ALA A 29 -14.47 -15.90 -17.04
N VAL A 30 -13.24 -15.99 -17.55
CA VAL A 30 -12.03 -16.01 -16.71
C VAL A 30 -11.91 -14.72 -15.90
N ALA A 31 -12.14 -13.56 -16.53
CA ALA A 31 -12.10 -12.27 -15.86
C ALA A 31 -13.13 -12.17 -14.73
N LYS A 32 -14.37 -12.63 -14.97
CA LYS A 32 -15.43 -12.68 -13.96
C LYS A 32 -15.04 -13.59 -12.78
N LYS A 33 -14.50 -14.77 -13.07
CA LYS A 33 -14.02 -15.71 -12.03
C LYS A 33 -12.89 -15.11 -11.21
N PHE A 34 -11.90 -14.46 -11.85
CA PHE A 34 -10.81 -13.79 -11.14
C PHE A 34 -11.33 -12.69 -10.20
N ARG A 35 -12.22 -11.82 -10.67
CA ARG A 35 -12.78 -10.74 -9.83
C ARG A 35 -13.52 -11.29 -8.62
N ARG A 36 -14.32 -12.35 -8.80
CA ARG A 36 -15.00 -13.04 -7.69
C ARG A 36 -13.99 -13.55 -6.66
N VAL A 37 -12.98 -14.31 -7.10
CA VAL A 37 -11.97 -14.86 -6.17
C VAL A 37 -11.19 -13.76 -5.47
N ARG A 38 -10.80 -12.70 -6.18
CA ARG A 38 -10.12 -11.54 -5.58
C ARG A 38 -11.00 -10.89 -4.51
N HIS A 39 -12.26 -10.63 -4.82
CA HIS A 39 -13.22 -10.06 -3.88
C HIS A 39 -13.32 -10.93 -2.63
N GLU A 40 -13.61 -12.23 -2.78
CA GLU A 40 -13.73 -13.18 -1.67
C GLU A 40 -12.47 -13.25 -0.81
N VAL A 41 -11.28 -13.20 -1.39
CA VAL A 41 -10.02 -13.25 -0.65
C VAL A 41 -9.79 -11.95 0.12
N LEU A 42 -10.06 -10.80 -0.48
CA LEU A 42 -9.81 -9.50 0.14
C LEU A 42 -10.80 -9.20 1.28
N THR A 43 -12.06 -9.61 1.16
CA THR A 43 -13.12 -9.39 2.16
C THR A 43 -13.13 -10.39 3.31
N ARG A 44 -12.12 -11.26 3.42
CA ARG A 44 -11.94 -12.12 4.60
C ARG A 44 -11.66 -11.28 5.84
N GLU A 45 -12.32 -11.62 6.94
CA GLU A 45 -11.94 -11.10 8.24
C GLU A 45 -10.56 -11.64 8.65
N ARG A 46 -9.77 -10.78 9.29
CA ARG A 46 -8.39 -11.06 9.72
C ARG A 46 -8.18 -10.52 11.12
N ASP A 47 -7.35 -11.19 11.90
CA ASP A 47 -6.88 -10.63 13.17
C ASP A 47 -6.13 -9.31 12.90
N PRO A 48 -6.56 -8.19 13.50
CA PRO A 48 -5.99 -6.88 13.21
C PRO A 48 -4.52 -6.75 13.59
N LEU A 49 -4.13 -7.31 14.74
CA LEU A 49 -2.79 -7.19 15.30
C LEU A 49 -1.80 -8.07 14.53
N LEU A 50 -2.22 -9.29 14.18
CA LEU A 50 -1.43 -10.18 13.35
C LEU A 50 -1.21 -9.60 11.95
N LEU A 51 -2.27 -9.09 11.31
CA LEU A 51 -2.16 -8.46 10.00
C LEU A 51 -1.21 -7.25 10.03
N GLN A 52 -1.36 -6.38 11.03
CA GLN A 52 -0.49 -5.21 11.20
C GLN A 52 0.98 -5.62 11.34
N LYS A 53 1.25 -6.61 12.20
CA LYS A 53 2.60 -7.15 12.43
C LYS A 53 3.21 -7.73 11.15
N GLU A 54 2.49 -8.59 10.44
CA GLU A 54 3.01 -9.24 9.23
C GLU A 54 3.29 -8.25 8.09
N VAL A 55 2.42 -7.24 7.91
CA VAL A 55 2.63 -6.17 6.93
C VAL A 55 3.88 -5.35 7.28
N ARG A 56 4.05 -4.99 8.55
CA ARG A 56 5.21 -4.26 9.05
C ARG A 56 6.51 -5.06 8.85
N GLU A 57 6.53 -6.32 9.27
CA GLU A 57 7.72 -7.18 9.15
C GLU A 57 8.10 -7.43 7.69
N MET A 58 7.12 -7.64 6.81
CA MET A 58 7.39 -7.74 5.38
C MET A 58 7.96 -6.43 4.83
N ARG A 59 7.42 -5.27 5.25
CA ARG A 59 7.91 -3.98 4.78
C ARG A 59 9.36 -3.73 5.18
N GLU A 60 9.71 -4.00 6.43
CA GLU A 60 11.08 -3.80 6.93
C GLU A 60 12.05 -4.73 6.20
N ARG A 61 11.73 -6.02 6.03
CA ARG A 61 12.55 -6.92 5.20
C ARG A 61 12.74 -6.43 3.76
N MET A 62 11.70 -5.88 3.14
CA MET A 62 11.83 -5.28 1.81
C MET A 62 12.72 -4.03 1.83
N ARG A 63 12.64 -3.23 2.90
CA ARG A 63 13.44 -2.01 3.08
C ARG A 63 14.93 -2.35 3.14
N ASP A 64 15.28 -3.32 3.98
CA ASP A 64 16.68 -3.74 4.21
C ASP A 64 17.36 -4.22 2.92
N ASN A 65 16.60 -4.83 2.02
CA ASN A 65 17.13 -5.38 0.77
C ASN A 65 17.10 -4.39 -0.42
N LEU A 66 16.13 -3.47 -0.46
CA LEU A 66 15.86 -2.65 -1.65
C LEU A 66 16.19 -1.17 -1.47
N SER A 67 16.23 -0.67 -0.23
CA SER A 67 16.48 0.74 0.03
C SER A 67 17.89 1.14 -0.40
N ARG A 68 17.98 2.23 -1.15
CA ARG A 68 19.24 2.90 -1.50
C ARG A 68 19.38 4.23 -0.79
N GLU A 69 18.67 4.39 0.33
CA GLU A 69 18.75 5.53 1.23
C GLU A 69 20.15 5.60 1.86
N SER A 70 20.71 6.81 1.94
CA SER A 70 22.06 7.06 2.49
C SER A 70 22.10 8.45 3.10
N ALA A 71 23.18 8.80 3.80
CA ALA A 71 23.35 10.14 4.36
C ALA A 71 23.13 11.22 3.27
N GLY A 72 22.25 12.18 3.55
CA GLY A 72 21.87 13.26 2.62
C GLY A 72 20.92 12.86 1.47
N TRP A 73 20.62 11.58 1.28
CA TRP A 73 19.78 11.10 0.16
C TRP A 73 18.56 10.30 0.63
N PHE A 74 17.39 10.76 0.21
CA PHE A 74 16.12 10.06 0.37
C PHE A 74 15.80 9.22 -0.85
N ASP A 75 15.56 7.92 -0.65
CA ASP A 75 15.02 7.01 -1.67
C ASP A 75 13.50 7.16 -1.75
N LEU A 76 13.02 7.79 -2.83
CA LEU A 76 11.60 8.12 -3.02
C LEU A 76 10.70 6.88 -3.03
N LYS A 77 11.24 5.71 -3.40
CA LYS A 77 10.46 4.48 -3.51
C LYS A 77 10.55 3.65 -2.24
N GLN A 78 11.76 3.33 -1.82
CA GLN A 78 12.02 2.32 -0.79
C GLN A 78 12.41 2.93 0.57
N GLY A 79 12.69 4.23 0.64
CA GLY A 79 13.04 4.93 1.88
C GLY A 79 11.89 5.02 2.88
N ARG A 80 12.21 5.38 4.13
CA ARG A 80 11.21 5.66 5.17
C ARG A 80 10.38 6.90 4.79
N GLY A 81 9.06 6.75 4.73
CA GLY A 81 8.13 7.76 4.25
C GLY A 81 8.01 7.82 2.72
N GLY A 82 8.55 6.83 2.00
CA GLY A 82 8.51 6.76 0.53
C GLY A 82 7.24 6.11 -0.03
N ILE A 83 7.21 5.94 -1.35
CA ILE A 83 6.07 5.38 -2.09
C ILE A 83 5.66 4.00 -1.55
N ALA A 84 6.62 3.12 -1.25
CA ALA A 84 6.33 1.79 -0.74
C ALA A 84 5.60 1.82 0.62
N ASP A 85 5.92 2.78 1.50
CA ASP A 85 5.23 2.91 2.79
C ASP A 85 3.75 3.29 2.57
N ILE A 86 3.47 4.18 1.61
CA ILE A 86 2.10 4.54 1.23
C ILE A 86 1.35 3.33 0.64
N GLU A 87 1.98 2.59 -0.27
CA GLU A 87 1.40 1.38 -0.87
C GLU A 87 1.05 0.33 0.18
N PHE A 88 1.93 0.12 1.15
CA PHE A 88 1.72 -0.84 2.24
C PHE A 88 0.59 -0.41 3.18
N MET A 89 0.48 0.88 3.52
CA MET A 89 -0.65 1.38 4.32
C MET A 89 -1.99 1.20 3.61
N VAL A 90 -2.06 1.45 2.31
CA VAL A 90 -3.28 1.22 1.52
C VAL A 90 -3.63 -0.26 1.48
N GLN A 91 -2.66 -1.14 1.22
CA GLN A 91 -2.87 -2.59 1.20
C GLN A 91 -3.33 -3.11 2.57
N PHE A 92 -2.70 -2.63 3.65
CA PHE A 92 -3.13 -2.92 5.02
C PHE A 92 -4.59 -2.51 5.23
N GLY A 93 -4.96 -1.28 4.88
CA GLY A 93 -6.31 -0.78 5.07
C GLY A 93 -7.35 -1.62 4.33
N VAL A 94 -7.09 -1.98 3.07
CA VAL A 94 -7.98 -2.86 2.32
C VAL A 94 -8.10 -4.23 2.98
N LEU A 95 -6.99 -4.88 3.33
CA LEU A 95 -7.02 -6.21 3.96
C LEU A 95 -7.67 -6.21 5.35
N ARG A 96 -7.57 -5.08 6.07
CA ARG A 96 -8.11 -4.90 7.42
C ARG A 96 -9.63 -4.69 7.43
N TRP A 97 -10.14 -3.93 6.47
CA TRP A 97 -11.52 -3.42 6.52
C TRP A 97 -12.40 -3.79 5.33
N ALA A 98 -11.89 -4.43 4.27
CA ALA A 98 -12.75 -4.85 3.15
C ALA A 98 -13.85 -5.84 3.57
N HIS A 99 -13.70 -6.56 4.70
CA HIS A 99 -14.79 -7.34 5.27
C HIS A 99 -15.99 -6.48 5.70
N GLN A 100 -15.74 -5.27 6.20
CA GLN A 100 -16.75 -4.32 6.66
C GLN A 100 -17.23 -3.39 5.54
N ALA A 101 -16.35 -3.08 4.58
CA ALA A 101 -16.60 -2.23 3.43
C ALA A 101 -16.14 -2.92 2.13
N PRO A 102 -16.97 -3.83 1.56
CA PRO A 102 -16.57 -4.66 0.41
C PRO A 102 -16.28 -3.87 -0.88
N ASP A 103 -16.80 -2.66 -1.01
CA ASP A 103 -16.54 -1.70 -2.10
C ASP A 103 -15.07 -1.23 -2.15
N LEU A 104 -14.30 -1.39 -1.06
CA LEU A 104 -12.84 -1.23 -1.07
C LEU A 104 -12.13 -2.20 -2.03
N THR A 105 -12.83 -3.19 -2.57
CA THR A 105 -12.29 -4.10 -3.59
C THR A 105 -12.58 -3.68 -5.02
N ASP A 106 -13.35 -2.61 -5.27
CA ASP A 106 -13.75 -2.22 -6.63
C ASP A 106 -12.59 -1.63 -7.45
N PHE A 107 -11.64 -1.01 -6.75
CA PHE A 107 -10.46 -0.39 -7.34
C PHE A 107 -9.16 -1.08 -6.89
N THR A 108 -8.07 -0.75 -7.57
CA THR A 108 -6.75 -1.37 -7.34
C THR A 108 -5.60 -0.37 -7.24
N ASP A 109 -5.84 0.91 -7.50
CA ASP A 109 -4.85 1.99 -7.37
C ASP A 109 -4.98 2.73 -6.05
N ASN A 110 -3.85 3.26 -5.58
CA ASN A 110 -3.75 3.85 -4.25
C ASN A 110 -4.67 5.06 -4.05
N ILE A 111 -4.90 5.88 -5.08
CA ILE A 111 -5.64 7.13 -4.93
C ILE A 111 -7.13 6.83 -4.68
N ARG A 112 -7.74 5.96 -5.48
CA ARG A 112 -9.15 5.58 -5.26
C ARG A 112 -9.32 4.77 -3.99
N LEU A 113 -8.37 3.91 -3.64
CA LEU A 113 -8.41 3.17 -2.38
C LEU A 113 -8.28 4.09 -1.16
N LEU A 114 -7.40 5.10 -1.18
CA LEU A 114 -7.30 6.12 -0.13
C LEU A 114 -8.61 6.91 0.01
N ALA A 115 -9.26 7.25 -1.10
CA ALA A 115 -10.56 7.91 -1.08
C ALA A 115 -11.64 7.02 -0.44
N GLY A 116 -11.67 5.72 -0.77
CA GLY A 116 -12.58 4.76 -0.13
C GLY A 116 -12.31 4.61 1.37
N LEU A 117 -11.05 4.48 1.78
CA LEU A 117 -10.65 4.39 3.19
C LEU A 117 -11.06 5.65 3.99
N ALA A 118 -11.01 6.83 3.36
CA ALA A 118 -11.47 8.08 3.97
C ALA A 118 -13.00 8.15 4.06
N ALA A 119 -13.71 7.74 3.00
CA ALA A 119 -15.17 7.78 2.94
C ALA A 119 -15.82 6.92 4.02
N HIS A 120 -15.22 5.77 4.33
CA HIS A 120 -15.65 4.89 5.43
C HIS A 120 -15.08 5.28 6.80
N GLY A 121 -14.25 6.32 6.88
CA GLY A 121 -13.70 6.82 8.14
C GLY A 121 -12.60 5.94 8.77
N PHE A 122 -12.10 4.91 8.07
CA PHE A 122 -11.02 4.06 8.58
C PHE A 122 -9.69 4.82 8.67
N PHE A 123 -9.42 5.64 7.66
CA PHE A 123 -8.34 6.62 7.68
C PHE A 123 -8.92 8.03 7.82
N ASN A 124 -8.24 8.91 8.54
CA ASN A 124 -8.67 10.30 8.61
C ASN A 124 -8.60 10.92 7.20
N ALA A 125 -9.62 11.70 6.82
CA ALA A 125 -9.69 12.30 5.49
C ALA A 125 -8.50 13.22 5.18
N GLN A 126 -7.96 13.95 6.17
CA GLN A 126 -6.76 14.76 6.01
C GLN A 126 -5.52 13.89 5.80
N GLU A 127 -5.40 12.77 6.52
CA GLU A 127 -4.30 11.82 6.34
C GLU A 127 -4.34 11.22 4.93
N CYS A 128 -5.51 10.80 4.43
CA CYS A 128 -5.65 10.30 3.05
C CYS A 128 -5.29 11.35 1.99
N ARG A 129 -5.61 12.63 2.22
CA ARG A 129 -5.17 13.73 1.33
C ARG A 129 -3.65 13.87 1.33
N ILE A 130 -3.03 13.92 2.52
CA ILE A 130 -1.57 13.98 2.68
C ILE A 130 -0.89 12.81 1.95
N LEU A 131 -1.36 11.58 2.16
CA LEU A 131 -0.83 10.39 1.48
C LEU A 131 -0.99 10.46 -0.04
N SER A 132 -2.14 10.92 -0.52
CA SER A 132 -2.41 11.07 -1.96
C SER A 132 -1.48 12.10 -2.61
N ASP A 133 -1.29 13.24 -1.96
CA ASP A 133 -0.46 14.33 -2.48
C ASP A 133 1.02 13.96 -2.44
N ALA A 134 1.48 13.34 -1.36
CA ALA A 134 2.83 12.78 -1.27
C ALA A 134 3.07 11.71 -2.35
N TYR A 135 2.13 10.80 -2.56
CA TYR A 135 2.23 9.77 -3.60
C TYR A 135 2.38 10.38 -5.00
N ARG A 136 1.53 11.36 -5.35
CA ARG A 136 1.62 12.06 -6.65
C ARG A 136 2.94 12.80 -6.80
N ALA A 137 3.37 13.54 -5.78
CA ALA A 137 4.63 14.28 -5.81
C ALA A 137 5.83 13.35 -6.01
N TYR A 138 5.89 12.23 -5.26
CA TYR A 138 6.97 11.25 -5.40
C TYR A 138 6.97 10.57 -6.75
N ARG A 139 5.79 10.16 -7.26
CA ARG A 139 5.68 9.54 -8.58
C ARG A 139 6.10 10.50 -9.70
N ALA A 140 5.69 11.76 -9.63
CA ALA A 140 6.10 12.79 -10.58
C ALA A 140 7.63 12.99 -10.57
N GLU A 141 8.23 13.05 -9.38
CA GLU A 141 9.68 13.21 -9.25
C GLU A 141 10.45 11.98 -9.72
N VAL A 142 9.97 10.76 -9.44
CA VAL A 142 10.55 9.51 -9.99
C VAL A 142 10.48 9.50 -11.51
N HIS A 143 9.35 9.89 -12.10
CA HIS A 143 9.23 9.99 -13.57
C HIS A 143 10.20 11.03 -14.14
N ARG A 144 10.32 12.20 -13.52
CA ARG A 144 11.26 13.26 -13.93
C ARG A 144 12.72 12.78 -13.87
N LEU A 145 13.11 12.09 -12.80
CA LEU A 145 14.47 11.55 -12.65
C LEU A 145 14.75 10.44 -13.66
N SER A 146 13.75 9.59 -13.94
CA SER A 146 13.88 8.52 -14.96
C SER A 146 14.13 9.08 -16.36
N LEU A 147 13.48 10.19 -16.74
CA LEU A 147 13.72 10.87 -18.02
C LEU A 147 15.14 11.47 -18.11
N GLN A 148 15.79 11.67 -16.96
CA GLN A 148 17.16 12.16 -16.87
C GLN A 148 18.16 11.01 -16.66
N GLU A 149 17.73 9.74 -16.72
CA GLU A 149 18.54 8.56 -16.41
C GLU A 149 19.18 8.59 -15.02
N ARG A 150 18.53 9.29 -14.08
CA ARG A 150 19.00 9.44 -12.70
C ARG A 150 18.33 8.45 -11.76
N PRO A 151 19.02 8.02 -10.68
CA PRO A 151 18.40 7.19 -9.66
C PRO A 151 17.22 7.93 -9.00
N ALA A 152 16.22 7.18 -8.55
CA ALA A 152 15.01 7.67 -7.87
C ALA A 152 15.29 8.18 -6.43
N ARG A 153 16.29 9.04 -6.28
CA ARG A 153 16.75 9.61 -5.01
C ARG A 153 16.85 11.12 -5.10
N VAL A 154 16.52 11.79 -4.01
CA VAL A 154 16.61 13.25 -3.87
C VAL A 154 17.34 13.62 -2.60
N ASP A 155 17.80 14.86 -2.50
CA ASP A 155 18.34 15.39 -1.25
C ASP A 155 17.29 15.28 -0.12
N THR A 156 17.72 14.88 1.08
CA THR A 156 16.82 14.71 2.24
C THR A 156 16.05 15.97 2.65
N ALA A 157 16.56 17.17 2.36
CA ALA A 157 15.85 18.43 2.60
C ALA A 157 14.66 18.61 1.64
N ARG A 158 14.75 18.02 0.45
CA ARG A 158 13.68 18.08 -0.55
C ARG A 158 12.55 17.14 -0.14
N LEU A 159 11.32 17.67 -0.11
CA LEU A 159 10.09 16.94 0.26
C LEU A 159 10.10 16.42 1.71
N SER A 160 10.93 16.98 2.59
CA SER A 160 11.06 16.59 4.00
C SER A 160 9.72 16.63 4.74
N GLY A 161 8.91 17.69 4.54
CA GLY A 161 7.59 17.80 5.16
C GLY A 161 6.63 16.68 4.76
N ALA A 162 6.58 16.31 3.48
CA ALA A 162 5.77 15.18 3.01
C ALA A 162 6.28 13.85 3.58
N ARG A 163 7.61 13.66 3.61
CA ARG A 163 8.24 12.44 4.16
C ARG A 163 7.91 12.26 5.63
N GLU A 164 8.06 13.30 6.44
CA GLU A 164 7.74 13.23 7.87
C GLU A 164 6.24 13.00 8.12
N ALA A 165 5.37 13.60 7.30
CA ALA A 165 3.94 13.35 7.39
C ALA A 165 3.59 11.87 7.09
N VAL A 166 4.16 11.29 6.02
CA VAL A 166 3.98 9.85 5.71
C VAL A 166 4.52 8.98 6.85
N ARG A 167 5.68 9.29 7.42
CA ARG A 167 6.26 8.57 8.57
C ARG A 167 5.37 8.67 9.82
N GLY A 168 4.75 9.83 10.06
CA GLY A 168 3.79 10.01 11.15
C GLY A 168 2.57 9.11 11.00
N ILE A 169 1.99 9.07 9.80
CA ILE A 169 0.81 8.23 9.50
C ILE A 169 1.19 6.74 9.56
N TRP A 170 2.36 6.36 9.02
CA TRP A 170 2.88 5.00 9.14
C TRP A 170 2.96 4.54 10.59
N ARG A 171 3.53 5.36 11.48
CA ARG A 171 3.61 5.07 12.91
C ARG A 171 2.24 4.81 13.53
N LYS A 172 1.29 5.69 13.24
CA LYS A 172 -0.09 5.60 13.75
C LYS A 172 -0.81 4.32 13.33
N TYR A 173 -0.61 3.83 12.11
CA TYR A 173 -1.38 2.69 11.60
C TYR A 173 -0.66 1.35 11.71
N LEU A 174 0.68 1.35 11.69
CA LEU A 174 1.47 0.12 11.62
C LEU A 174 2.47 -0.07 12.75
N GLU A 175 2.76 0.94 13.59
CA GLU A 175 3.75 0.80 14.69
C GLU A 175 3.15 0.97 16.08
N THR A 176 1.98 1.58 16.23
CA THR A 176 1.28 1.57 17.51
C THR A 176 0.54 0.25 17.72
N ASP A 177 0.92 -0.47 18.77
CA ASP A 177 0.12 -1.58 19.30
C ASP A 177 -1.24 -1.03 19.68
N GLY A 178 -2.30 -1.61 19.09
CA GLY A 178 -3.67 -1.10 19.13
C GLY A 178 -4.07 -0.51 20.48
N SER A 179 -4.01 0.82 20.59
CA SER A 179 -4.59 1.54 21.71
C SER A 179 -6.01 1.92 21.32
N LYS A 180 -6.93 1.08 21.79
CA LYS A 180 -8.36 1.29 22.07
C LYS A 180 -9.20 1.97 21.00
#